data_AF-A0A7W6BA67-F1
#
_entry.id   AF-A0A7W6BA67-F1
#
_cell.length_a   1.000
_cell.length_b   1.000
_cell.length_c   1.000
_cell.angle_alpha   90.00
_cell.angle_beta   90.00
_cell.angle_gamma   90.00
#
_symmetry.space_group_name_H-M   'P 1'
#
loop_
_entity.id
_entity.type
_entity.pdbx_description
1 polymer ?
#
loop_
_entity_poly.entity_id
_entity_poly.type
_entity_poly.pdbx_seq_one_letter_code
_entity_poly.pdbx_strand_id
1 'polypeptide(L)'
;MAEQEISYDAIVRAEIAIELINQARAIVTVRVYELEEQDPGAAEELRRRRRDLIELQQSIRVADRDTVENLIAVWGPRVKDEARFWAEF
;
A
#
# COMPACT_ATOMS: atom_id res chain seq x y z
N MET A 1 32.70 1.70 -11.10
CA MET A 1 31.23 1.86 -11.01
C MET A 1 30.99 2.63 -9.74
N ALA A 2 30.51 3.87 -9.81
CA ALA A 2 30.18 4.62 -8.61
C ALA A 2 28.89 4.02 -8.05
N GLU A 3 28.95 3.42 -6.87
CA GLU A 3 27.75 3.19 -6.06
C GLU A 3 27.13 4.58 -5.84
N GLN A 4 25.93 4.79 -6.34
CA GLN A 4 25.15 5.98 -5.99
C GLN A 4 24.85 5.87 -4.50
N GLU A 5 25.38 6.80 -3.72
CA GLU A 5 25.11 6.89 -2.29
C GLU A 5 23.60 7.13 -2.10
N ILE A 6 22.92 6.16 -1.49
CA ILE A 6 21.50 6.28 -1.18
C ILE A 6 21.34 7.40 -0.15
N SER A 7 20.69 8.48 -0.55
CA SER A 7 20.41 9.59 0.37
C SER A 7 19.46 9.18 1.49
N TYR A 8 19.61 9.78 2.67
CA TYR A 8 18.68 9.61 3.79
C TYR A 8 17.23 9.95 3.39
N ASP A 9 17.04 10.99 2.58
CA ASP A 9 15.72 11.36 2.05
C ASP A 9 15.08 10.20 1.27
N ALA A 10 15.83 9.54 0.38
CA ALA A 10 15.32 8.39 -0.38
C ALA A 10 14.85 7.25 0.53
N ILE A 11 15.58 6.97 1.62
CA ILE A 11 15.17 5.98 2.63
C ILE A 11 13.85 6.38 3.27
N VAL A 12 13.74 7.63 3.75
CA VAL A 12 12.53 8.15 4.40
C VAL A 12 11.34 8.10 3.44
N ARG A 13 11.51 8.47 2.17
CA ARG A 13 10.44 8.39 1.17
C ARG A 13 9.98 6.96 0.95
N ALA A 14 10.90 6.00 0.86
CA ALA A 14 10.53 4.58 0.75
C ALA A 14 9.77 4.07 1.99
N GLU A 15 10.18 4.47 3.19
CA GLU A 15 9.46 4.14 4.43
C GLU A 15 8.05 4.74 4.46
N ILE A 16 7.87 5.98 3.99
CA ILE A 16 6.54 6.59 3.85
C ILE A 16 5.68 5.78 2.86
N ALA A 17 6.22 5.39 1.70
CA ALA A 17 5.48 4.58 0.74
C ALA A 17 5.06 3.23 1.35
N ILE A 18 5.96 2.56 2.06
CA ILE A 18 5.68 1.30 2.78
C ILE A 18 4.55 1.49 3.79
N GLU A 19 4.60 2.57 4.58
CA GLU A 19 3.59 2.85 5.61
C GLU A 19 2.21 3.12 5.00
N LEU A 20 2.15 3.83 3.86
CA LEU A 20 0.88 4.02 3.15
C LEU A 20 0.29 2.69 2.67
N ILE A 21 1.11 1.77 2.17
CA ILE A 21 0.63 0.42 1.80
C ILE A 21 0.19 -0.38 3.03
N ASN A 22 0.87 -0.25 4.16
CA ASN A 22 0.44 -0.88 5.42
C ASN A 22 -0.93 -0.35 5.88
N GLN A 23 -1.18 0.96 5.77
CA GLN A 23 -2.48 1.55 6.09
C GLN A 23 -3.58 1.05 5.16
N ALA A 24 -3.31 0.96 3.85
CA ALA A 24 -4.23 0.33 2.90
C ALA A 24 -4.57 -1.12 3.31
N ARG A 25 -3.56 -1.91 3.70
CA ARG A 25 -3.77 -3.29 4.18
C ARG A 25 -4.59 -3.36 5.47
N ALA A 26 -4.45 -2.38 6.36
CA ALA A 26 -5.24 -2.30 7.59
C ALA A 26 -6.72 -2.03 7.27
N ILE A 27 -7.02 -1.06 6.40
CA ILE A 27 -8.39 -0.75 5.92
C ILE A 27 -9.04 -2.02 5.34
N VAL A 28 -8.33 -2.72 4.46
CA VAL A 28 -8.83 -3.97 3.86
C VAL A 28 -9.07 -5.05 4.89
N THR A 29 -8.19 -5.18 5.88
CA THR A 29 -8.31 -6.19 6.93
C THR A 29 -9.56 -5.98 7.77
N VAL A 30 -9.88 -4.73 8.12
CA VAL A 30 -11.11 -4.41 8.85
C VAL A 30 -12.33 -4.86 8.05
N ARG A 31 -12.40 -4.50 6.76
CA ARG A 31 -13.54 -4.89 5.91
C ARG A 31 -13.65 -6.40 5.70
N VAL A 32 -12.54 -7.13 5.65
CA VAL A 32 -12.56 -8.61 5.61
C VAL A 32 -13.28 -9.16 6.83
N TYR A 33 -12.97 -8.67 8.03
CA TYR A 33 -13.63 -9.13 9.26
C TYR A 33 -15.12 -8.78 9.28
N GLU A 34 -15.50 -7.61 8.77
CA GLU A 34 -16.92 -7.22 8.66
C GLU A 34 -17.72 -8.16 7.73
N LEU A 35 -17.08 -8.63 6.65
CA LEU A 35 -17.72 -9.45 5.63
C LEU A 35 -17.63 -10.96 5.90
N GLU A 36 -16.75 -11.41 6.80
CA GLU A 36 -16.41 -12.83 6.97
C GLU A 36 -17.63 -13.74 7.19
N GLU A 37 -18.63 -13.27 7.93
CA GLU A 37 -19.87 -14.02 8.19
C GLU A 37 -21.03 -13.67 7.24
N GLN A 38 -21.01 -12.46 6.67
CA GLN A 38 -22.12 -11.92 5.86
C GLN A 38 -21.97 -12.26 4.37
N ASP A 39 -20.75 -12.16 3.86
CA ASP A 39 -20.38 -12.47 2.48
C ASP A 39 -18.94 -13.03 2.44
N PRO A 40 -18.78 -14.35 2.68
CA PRO A 40 -17.48 -15.00 2.66
C PRO A 40 -16.77 -14.90 1.30
N GLY A 41 -17.53 -14.74 0.20
CA GLY A 41 -16.99 -14.60 -1.14
C GLY A 41 -16.32 -13.24 -1.34
N ALA A 42 -17.00 -12.16 -0.93
CA ALA A 42 -16.42 -10.82 -0.92
C ALA A 42 -15.24 -10.71 0.05
N ALA A 43 -15.32 -11.36 1.22
CA ALA A 43 -14.20 -11.42 2.16
C ALA A 43 -12.97 -12.09 1.52
N GLU A 44 -13.13 -13.19 0.78
CA GLU A 44 -11.99 -13.86 0.12
C GLU A 44 -11.39 -13.02 -1.02
N GLU A 45 -12.20 -12.33 -1.82
CA GLU A 45 -11.71 -11.37 -2.82
C GLU A 45 -10.80 -10.31 -2.16
N LEU A 46 -11.25 -9.72 -1.05
CA LEU A 46 -10.45 -8.75 -0.31
C LEU A 46 -9.17 -9.35 0.28
N ARG A 47 -9.19 -10.63 0.72
CA ARG A 47 -7.96 -11.32 1.13
C ARG A 47 -6.98 -11.48 -0.03
N ARG A 48 -7.45 -11.68 -1.26
CA ARG A 48 -6.58 -11.71 -2.45
C ARG A 48 -5.97 -10.34 -2.69
N ARG A 49 -6.78 -9.28 -2.77
CA ARG A 49 -6.29 -7.90 -2.95
C ARG A 49 -5.32 -7.47 -1.86
N ARG A 50 -5.52 -7.93 -0.61
CA ARG A 50 -4.57 -7.70 0.49
C ARG A 50 -3.21 -8.37 0.24
N ARG A 51 -3.17 -9.53 -0.43
CA ARG A 51 -1.90 -10.16 -0.84
C ARG A 51 -1.23 -9.35 -1.95
N ASP A 52 -1.97 -8.83 -2.91
CA ASP A 52 -1.44 -7.95 -3.95
C ASP A 52 -0.77 -6.70 -3.34
N LEU A 53 -1.36 -6.14 -2.27
CA LEU A 53 -0.73 -5.05 -1.51
C LEU A 53 0.58 -5.46 -0.82
N ILE A 54 0.71 -6.71 -0.34
CA ILE A 54 1.96 -7.22 0.22
C ILE A 54 3.03 -7.31 -0.87
N GLU A 55 2.67 -7.83 -2.04
CA GLU A 55 3.58 -7.92 -3.18
C GLU A 55 4.03 -6.52 -3.64
N LEU A 56 3.10 -5.56 -3.69
CA LEU A 56 3.40 -4.16 -3.98
C LEU A 56 4.38 -3.58 -2.97
N GLN A 57 4.16 -3.77 -1.66
CA GLN A 57 5.09 -3.34 -0.62
C GLN A 57 6.49 -3.96 -0.80
N GLN A 58 6.57 -5.25 -1.13
CA GLN A 58 7.82 -5.97 -1.35
C GLN A 58 8.57 -5.53 -2.62
N SER A 59 7.87 -4.94 -3.59
CA SER A 59 8.49 -4.37 -4.79
C SER A 59 9.18 -3.03 -4.56
N ILE A 60 8.94 -2.36 -3.43
CA ILE A 60 9.52 -1.04 -3.14
C ILE A 60 11.04 -1.15 -3.01
N ARG A 61 11.76 -0.37 -3.82
CA ARG A 61 13.22 -0.26 -3.79
C ARG A 61 13.59 1.19 -3.50
N VAL A 62 14.45 1.41 -2.50
CA VAL A 62 14.91 2.76 -2.12
C VAL A 62 15.59 3.50 -3.27
N ALA A 63 16.29 2.76 -4.14
CA ALA A 63 16.96 3.32 -5.32
C ALA A 63 15.99 3.72 -6.45
N ASP A 64 14.73 3.25 -6.42
CA ASP A 64 13.72 3.57 -7.42
C ASP A 64 12.81 4.71 -6.93
N ARG A 65 13.35 5.93 -7.07
CA ARG A 65 12.66 7.14 -6.63
C ARG A 65 11.32 7.33 -7.32
N ASP A 66 11.25 7.14 -8.64
CA ASP A 66 10.04 7.42 -9.41
C ASP A 66 8.88 6.53 -8.96
N THR A 67 9.16 5.24 -8.74
CA THR A 67 8.15 4.31 -8.20
C THR A 67 7.72 4.72 -6.79
N VAL A 68 8.66 5.06 -5.89
CA VAL A 68 8.35 5.49 -4.52
C VAL A 68 7.47 6.75 -4.51
N GLU A 69 7.84 7.77 -5.29
CA GLU A 69 7.11 9.03 -5.38
C GLU A 69 5.70 8.83 -5.94
N ASN A 70 5.56 7.99 -6.97
CA ASN A 70 4.27 7.65 -7.54
C ASN A 70 3.38 6.91 -6.53
N LEU A 71 3.92 5.96 -5.76
CA LEU A 71 3.17 5.28 -4.71
C LEU A 71 2.68 6.26 -3.64
N ILE A 72 3.51 7.20 -3.21
CA ILE A 72 3.11 8.23 -2.23
C ILE A 72 1.99 9.11 -2.80
N ALA A 73 2.12 9.55 -4.05
CA ALA A 73 1.12 10.41 -4.70
C ALA A 73 -0.24 9.71 -4.86
N VAL A 74 -0.24 8.42 -5.19
CA VAL A 74 -1.46 7.62 -5.39
C VAL A 74 -2.08 7.23 -4.05
N TRP A 75 -1.30 6.64 -3.14
CA TRP A 75 -1.84 6.04 -1.92
C TRP A 75 -2.03 7.04 -0.79
N GLY A 76 -1.24 8.12 -0.75
CA GLY A 76 -1.30 9.16 0.28
C GLY A 76 -2.71 9.75 0.46
N PRO A 77 -3.38 10.20 -0.62
CA PRO A 77 -4.74 10.69 -0.54
C PRO A 77 -5.78 9.59 -0.28
N ARG A 78 -5.56 8.38 -0.81
CA ARG A 78 -6.51 7.25 -0.67
C ARG A 78 -6.65 6.81 0.77
N VAL A 79 -5.55 6.56 1.48
CA VAL A 79 -5.63 6.02 2.85
C VAL A 79 -6.10 7.04 3.89
N LYS A 80 -6.14 8.33 3.54
CA LYS A 80 -6.69 9.41 4.38
C LYS A 80 -8.20 9.57 4.30
N ASP A 81 -8.81 9.02 3.25
CA ASP A 81 -10.24 9.11 2.98
C ASP A 81 -10.76 7.72 2.63
N GLU A 82 -11.37 7.07 3.60
CA GLU A 82 -11.85 5.70 3.44
C GLU A 82 -12.91 5.57 2.33
N ALA A 83 -13.77 6.57 2.13
CA ALA A 83 -14.76 6.52 1.06
C ALA A 83 -14.08 6.56 -0.31
N ARG A 84 -13.07 7.42 -0.47
CA ARG A 84 -12.24 7.47 -1.66
C ARG A 84 -11.43 6.20 -1.85
N PHE A 85 -10.87 5.64 -0.78
CA PHE A 85 -10.15 4.37 -0.82
C PHE A 85 -11.01 3.31 -1.49
N TRP A 86 -12.22 3.07 -0.99
CA TRP A 86 -13.10 2.03 -1.52
C TRP A 86 -13.63 2.32 -2.92
N ALA A 87 -13.74 3.60 -3.32
CA ALA A 87 -14.14 3.96 -4.69
C ALA A 87 -13.05 3.66 -5.74
N GLU A 88 -11.78 3.65 -5.32
CA GLU A 88 -10.62 3.51 -6.22
C GLU A 88 -9.83 2.19 -6.05
N PHE A 89 -10.25 1.33 -5.11
CA PHE A 89 -9.56 0.09 -4.72
C PHE A 89 -10.16 -1.17 -5.36
#